data_AF-A0A925BTY6-F1
#
_entry.id   AF-A0A925BTY6-F1
#
_cell.length_a   1.000
_cell.length_b   1.000
_cell.length_c   1.000
_cell.angle_alpha   90.00
_cell.angle_beta   90.00
_cell.angle_gamma   90.00
#
_symmetry.space_group_name_H-M   'P 1'
#
loop_
_entity.id
_entity.type
_entity.pdbx_description
1 polymer ?
#
loop_
_entity_poly.entity_id
_entity_poly.type
_entity_poly.pdbx_seq_one_letter_code
_entity_poly.pdbx_strand_id
1 'polypeptide(L)'
;MPRNSNDLSPTEKVKVALDCLHRELLGDSNASKTVAKKYDLSTRGVTTLRNLALDILQKGFSPSMTPAPSVTAALNDKTLDRNLDSLLNSSTSIGDSQLEASESEADDTDEIAIDEVVAAIIDYNKSKKEPPVYISQGILQKISGQSVAEVKSWFADHEQEVNKHNAKYDLTPVTNRRVKRNFNYRQELGLDDSE
;
A
#
# COMPACT_ATOMS: atom_id res chain seq x y z
N MET A 1 -26.79 -18.78 -11.16
CA MET A 1 -25.44 -18.29 -11.47
C MET A 1 -25.43 -16.81 -11.13
N PRO A 2 -24.50 -16.31 -10.30
CA PRO A 2 -24.43 -14.88 -10.00
C PRO A 2 -24.17 -14.09 -11.27
N ARG A 3 -24.72 -12.88 -11.33
CA ARG A 3 -24.58 -11.94 -12.46
C ARG A 3 -23.13 -11.46 -12.57
N ASN A 4 -22.66 -11.23 -13.81
CA ASN A 4 -21.30 -10.75 -14.03
C ASN A 4 -21.21 -9.25 -13.69
N SER A 5 -20.21 -8.86 -12.91
CA SER A 5 -19.97 -7.46 -12.55
C SER A 5 -19.66 -6.58 -13.77
N ASN A 6 -19.21 -7.16 -14.88
CA ASN A 6 -18.95 -6.42 -16.11
C ASN A 6 -20.23 -5.94 -16.80
N ASP A 7 -21.35 -6.65 -16.61
CA ASP A 7 -22.66 -6.37 -17.21
C ASP A 7 -23.42 -5.26 -16.49
N LEU A 8 -22.88 -4.76 -15.38
CA LEU A 8 -23.43 -3.63 -14.64
C LEU A 8 -23.15 -2.32 -15.39
N SER A 9 -24.14 -1.44 -15.43
CA SER A 9 -23.93 -0.06 -15.88
C SER A 9 -22.90 0.66 -14.99
N PRO A 10 -22.24 1.72 -15.48
CA PRO A 10 -21.29 2.51 -14.68
C PRO A 10 -21.89 2.99 -13.35
N THR A 11 -23.14 3.45 -13.37
CA THR A 11 -23.85 3.92 -12.17
C THR A 11 -24.11 2.78 -11.18
N GLU A 12 -24.47 1.59 -11.66
CA GLU A 12 -24.65 0.41 -10.81
C GLU A 12 -23.34 -0.05 -10.19
N LYS A 13 -22.24 -0.02 -10.95
CA LYS A 13 -20.89 -0.34 -10.44
C LYS A 13 -20.50 0.58 -9.27
N VAL A 14 -20.75 1.89 -9.40
CA VAL A 14 -20.51 2.87 -8.34
C VAL A 14 -21.40 2.60 -7.13
N LYS A 15 -22.69 2.32 -7.34
CA LYS A 15 -23.64 2.03 -6.25
C LYS A 15 -23.23 0.79 -5.46
N VAL A 16 -22.81 -0.28 -6.13
CA VAL A 16 -22.31 -1.51 -5.50
C VAL A 16 -21.04 -1.25 -4.69
N ALA A 17 -20.10 -0.49 -5.26
CA ALA A 17 -18.84 -0.16 -4.58
C ALA A 17 -19.07 0.69 -3.32
N LEU A 18 -19.90 1.72 -3.41
CA LEU A 18 -20.24 2.60 -2.29
C LEU A 18 -21.01 1.88 -1.18
N ASP A 19 -21.95 0.99 -1.53
CA ASP A 19 -22.70 0.18 -0.54
C ASP A 19 -21.76 -0.78 0.21
N CYS A 20 -20.74 -1.33 -0.47
CA CYS A 20 -19.71 -2.13 0.17
C CYS A 20 -18.85 -1.31 1.14
N LEU A 21 -18.35 -0.15 0.70
CA LEU A 21 -17.54 0.73 1.54
C LEU A 21 -18.31 1.28 2.75
N HIS A 22 -19.56 1.67 2.56
CA HIS A 22 -20.40 2.15 3.64
C HIS A 22 -20.64 1.08 4.71
N ARG A 23 -20.81 -0.19 4.31
CA ARG A 23 -20.94 -1.31 5.26
C ARG A 23 -19.66 -1.61 6.01
N GLU A 24 -18.51 -1.51 5.34
CA GLU A 24 -17.20 -1.63 6.00
C GLU A 24 -17.02 -0.53 7.06
N LEU A 25 -17.42 0.71 6.75
CA LEU A 25 -17.38 1.83 7.72
C LEU A 25 -18.31 1.61 8.93
N LEU A 26 -19.41 0.87 8.74
CA LEU A 26 -20.32 0.47 9.82
C LEU A 26 -19.82 -0.76 10.60
N GLY A 27 -18.65 -1.30 10.28
CA GLY A 27 -18.05 -2.44 10.98
C GLY A 27 -18.51 -3.82 10.50
N ASP A 28 -19.15 -3.93 9.33
CA ASP A 28 -19.52 -5.23 8.74
C ASP A 28 -18.29 -5.93 8.16
N SER A 29 -17.71 -6.86 8.94
CA SER A 29 -16.56 -7.69 8.53
C SER A 29 -16.83 -8.58 7.31
N ASN A 30 -18.11 -8.75 6.92
CA ASN A 30 -18.52 -9.52 5.76
C ASN A 30 -19.19 -8.65 4.69
N ALA A 31 -18.95 -7.35 4.67
CA ALA A 31 -19.57 -6.38 3.75
C ALA A 31 -19.60 -6.85 2.29
N SER A 32 -18.48 -7.36 1.78
CA SER A 32 -18.38 -7.88 0.40
C SER A 32 -19.32 -9.06 0.13
N LYS A 33 -19.52 -9.97 1.10
CA LYS A 33 -20.46 -11.11 0.96
C LYS A 33 -21.91 -10.64 1.06
N THR A 34 -22.18 -9.71 1.98
CA THR A 34 -23.52 -9.16 2.18
C THR A 34 -23.99 -8.39 0.94
N VAL A 35 -23.10 -7.58 0.36
CA VAL A 35 -23.37 -6.83 -0.88
C VAL A 35 -23.45 -7.76 -2.08
N ALA A 36 -22.59 -8.78 -2.19
CA ALA A 36 -22.67 -9.78 -3.25
C ALA A 36 -24.05 -10.47 -3.28
N LYS A 37 -24.58 -10.82 -2.11
CA LYS A 37 -25.94 -11.38 -1.99
C LYS A 37 -27.03 -10.37 -2.35
N LYS A 38 -26.87 -9.09 -1.98
CA LYS A 38 -27.84 -8.03 -2.25
C LYS A 38 -27.98 -7.70 -3.74
N TYR A 39 -26.88 -7.73 -4.48
CA TYR A 39 -26.85 -7.36 -5.91
C TYR A 39 -26.78 -8.56 -6.86
N ASP A 40 -26.90 -9.79 -6.34
CA ASP A 40 -26.74 -11.05 -7.09
C ASP A 40 -25.42 -11.09 -7.89
N LEU A 41 -24.33 -10.72 -7.23
CA LEU A 41 -22.98 -10.70 -7.79
C LEU A 41 -22.09 -11.74 -7.11
N SER A 42 -20.97 -12.06 -7.75
CA SER A 42 -19.91 -12.79 -7.06
C SER A 42 -19.23 -11.90 -6.03
N THR A 43 -18.80 -12.49 -4.90
CA THR A 43 -18.01 -11.76 -3.89
C THR A 43 -16.77 -11.14 -4.50
N ARG A 44 -16.10 -11.87 -5.41
CA ARG A 44 -14.94 -11.38 -6.16
C ARG A 44 -15.27 -10.11 -6.95
N GLY A 45 -16.40 -10.10 -7.67
CA GLY A 45 -16.83 -8.94 -8.46
C GLY A 45 -17.10 -7.71 -7.59
N VAL A 46 -17.72 -7.88 -6.42
CA VAL A 46 -17.93 -6.80 -5.45
C VAL A 46 -16.60 -6.27 -4.90
N THR A 47 -15.67 -7.15 -4.53
CA THR A 47 -14.34 -6.76 -4.04
C THR A 47 -13.56 -5.98 -5.09
N THR A 48 -13.63 -6.37 -6.36
CA THR A 48 -13.00 -5.64 -7.47
C THR A 48 -13.58 -4.22 -7.60
N LEU A 49 -14.90 -4.07 -7.56
CA LEU A 49 -15.55 -2.76 -7.65
C LEU A 49 -15.21 -1.86 -6.44
N ARG A 50 -15.17 -2.44 -5.24
CA ARG A 50 -14.76 -1.76 -4.01
C ARG A 50 -13.33 -1.24 -4.08
N ASN A 51 -12.38 -2.08 -4.51
CA ASN A 51 -10.97 -1.67 -4.65
C ASN A 51 -10.79 -0.58 -5.72
N LEU A 52 -11.53 -0.66 -6.82
CA LEU A 52 -11.50 0.37 -7.87
C LEU A 52 -12.03 1.71 -7.35
N ALA A 53 -13.09 1.71 -6.54
CA ALA A 53 -13.59 2.93 -5.90
C ALA A 53 -12.58 3.52 -4.90
N LEU A 54 -11.89 2.68 -4.12
CA LEU A 54 -10.83 3.15 -3.20
C LEU A 54 -9.66 3.78 -3.95
N ASP A 55 -9.21 3.18 -5.05
CA ASP A 55 -8.13 3.72 -5.87
C ASP A 55 -8.52 5.10 -6.45
N ILE A 56 -9.76 5.26 -6.92
CA ILE A 56 -10.27 6.55 -7.40
C ILE A 56 -10.32 7.59 -6.26
N LEU A 57 -10.80 7.21 -5.08
CA LEU A 57 -10.84 8.11 -3.92
C LEU A 57 -9.44 8.52 -3.47
N GLN A 58 -8.48 7.60 -3.44
CA GLN A 58 -7.09 7.88 -3.07
C GLN A 58 -6.40 8.80 -4.09
N LYS A 59 -6.65 8.57 -5.40
CA LYS A 59 -6.14 9.43 -6.47
C LYS A 59 -6.78 10.83 -6.44
N GLY A 60 -8.09 10.91 -6.13
CA GLY A 60 -8.81 12.18 -5.98
C GLY A 60 -8.41 12.98 -4.74
N PHE A 61 -7.87 12.33 -3.71
CA PHE A 61 -7.41 12.94 -2.46
C PHE A 61 -5.87 13.05 -2.35
N SER A 62 -5.14 12.99 -3.46
CA SER A 62 -3.70 13.27 -3.43
C SER A 62 -3.45 14.76 -3.15
N PRO A 63 -2.76 15.15 -2.04
CA PRO A 63 -2.53 16.54 -1.66
C PRO A 63 -1.54 17.29 -2.59
N SER A 64 -1.11 16.66 -3.69
CA SER A 64 -0.26 17.27 -4.72
C SER A 64 -1.05 18.02 -5.81
N MET A 65 -2.39 18.04 -5.77
CA MET A 65 -3.15 18.99 -6.59
C MET A 65 -3.29 20.31 -5.84
N THR A 66 -2.50 21.30 -6.28
CA THR A 66 -2.76 22.71 -6.03
C THR A 66 -4.26 22.99 -6.24
N PRO A 67 -4.92 23.75 -5.35
CA PRO A 67 -6.32 24.10 -5.56
C PRO A 67 -6.40 24.95 -6.83
N ALA A 68 -6.91 24.35 -7.90
CA ALA A 68 -7.31 25.12 -9.08
C ALA A 68 -8.41 26.10 -8.65
N PRO A 69 -8.41 27.34 -9.16
CA PRO A 69 -9.35 28.35 -8.73
C PRO A 69 -10.77 27.89 -9.06
N SER A 70 -11.61 27.86 -8.03
CA SER A 70 -13.08 27.90 -8.07
C SER A 70 -13.70 27.65 -9.46
N VAL A 71 -14.11 26.41 -9.74
CA VAL A 71 -15.05 26.15 -10.84
C VAL A 71 -16.43 25.94 -10.24
N THR A 72 -17.10 27.07 -10.03
CA THR A 72 -18.56 27.13 -10.06
C THR A 72 -19.07 26.51 -11.37
N ALA A 73 -19.97 25.53 -11.23
CA ALA A 73 -21.02 25.16 -12.17
C ALA A 73 -20.73 25.28 -13.69
N ALA A 74 -20.26 24.19 -14.29
CA ALA A 74 -20.70 23.74 -15.61
C ALA A 74 -20.28 22.27 -15.81
N LEU A 75 -21.15 21.33 -15.37
CA LEU A 75 -21.08 19.93 -15.76
C LEU A 75 -21.17 19.84 -17.29
N ASN A 76 -20.07 19.47 -17.93
CA ASN A 76 -20.06 19.08 -19.34
C ASN A 76 -19.73 17.58 -19.40
N ASP A 77 -20.79 16.75 -19.32
CA ASP A 77 -20.77 15.28 -19.25
C ASP A 77 -19.82 14.62 -20.26
N LYS A 78 -19.69 15.21 -21.45
CA LYS A 78 -18.84 14.68 -22.53
C LYS A 78 -17.35 14.65 -22.21
N THR A 79 -16.89 15.49 -21.27
CA THR A 79 -15.47 15.55 -20.86
C THR A 79 -15.16 14.48 -19.82
N LEU A 80 -16.15 14.13 -19.00
CA LEU A 80 -16.03 13.15 -17.93
C LEU A 80 -16.07 11.72 -18.51
N ASP A 81 -16.97 11.46 -19.45
CA ASP A 81 -17.00 10.19 -20.21
C ASP A 81 -15.71 9.96 -21.00
N ARG A 82 -15.16 11.00 -21.64
CA ARG A 82 -13.92 10.88 -22.42
C ARG A 82 -12.68 10.61 -21.56
N ASN A 83 -12.67 11.13 -20.33
CA ASN A 83 -11.60 10.86 -19.37
C ASN A 83 -11.73 9.46 -18.75
N LEU A 84 -12.97 8.98 -18.53
CA LEU A 84 -13.23 7.61 -18.11
C LEU A 84 -12.84 6.59 -19.19
N ASP A 85 -13.20 6.82 -20.45
CA ASP A 85 -12.84 5.95 -21.57
C ASP A 85 -11.32 5.90 -21.81
N SER A 86 -10.63 7.02 -21.59
CA SER A 86 -9.16 7.08 -21.65
C SER A 86 -8.50 6.23 -20.56
N LEU A 87 -9.01 6.29 -19.34
CA LEU A 87 -8.49 5.51 -18.20
C LEU A 87 -8.82 4.01 -18.33
N LEU A 88 -9.98 3.66 -18.90
CA LEU A 88 -10.40 2.28 -19.13
C LEU A 88 -9.61 1.60 -20.26
N ASN A 89 -9.26 2.33 -21.33
CA ASN A 89 -8.52 1.79 -22.46
C ASN A 89 -6.99 1.77 -22.27
N SER A 90 -6.46 2.38 -21.20
CA SER A 90 -5.02 2.42 -20.91
C SER A 90 -4.49 1.20 -20.14
N SER A 91 -5.33 0.21 -19.87
CA SER A 91 -4.95 -0.96 -19.07
C SER A 91 -4.50 -2.14 -19.96
N THR A 92 -3.30 -2.05 -20.53
CA THR A 92 -2.56 -3.24 -20.95
C THR A 92 -1.09 -3.05 -20.59
N SER A 93 -0.72 -3.50 -19.38
CA SER A 93 0.48 -4.28 -19.08
C SER A 93 0.75 -4.29 -17.57
N ILE A 94 1.16 -5.46 -17.08
CA ILE A 94 1.77 -5.75 -15.77
C ILE A 94 0.78 -5.68 -14.57
N GLY A 95 0.44 -6.74 -13.86
CA GLY A 95 1.18 -7.97 -13.57
C GLY A 95 1.12 -8.18 -12.06
N ASP A 96 0.09 -8.92 -11.65
CA ASP A 96 -0.05 -9.80 -10.48
C ASP A 96 0.80 -9.52 -9.21
N SER A 97 0.13 -9.27 -8.07
CA SER A 97 0.57 -9.74 -6.74
C SER A 97 -0.54 -9.60 -5.70
N GLN A 98 -1.20 -10.73 -5.54
CA GLN A 98 -1.98 -11.27 -4.43
C GLN A 98 -1.73 -10.66 -3.03
N LEU A 99 -2.82 -10.20 -2.42
CA LEU A 99 -2.98 -9.93 -1.00
C LEU A 99 -3.11 -11.25 -0.24
N GLU A 100 -2.20 -11.52 0.70
CA GLU A 100 -2.46 -12.42 1.82
C GLU A 100 -2.49 -11.57 3.09
N ALA A 101 -3.60 -11.68 3.81
CA ALA A 101 -3.70 -11.24 5.18
C ALA A 101 -2.91 -12.22 6.05
N SER A 102 -2.15 -11.72 7.02
CA SER A 102 -1.74 -12.54 8.16
C SER A 102 -1.70 -11.67 9.40
N GLU A 103 -2.61 -12.06 10.29
CA GLU A 103 -2.68 -11.87 11.73
C GLU A 103 -1.32 -11.56 12.37
N SER A 104 -1.23 -10.41 13.02
CA SER A 104 -0.14 -10.09 13.94
C SER A 104 -0.43 -10.77 15.28
N GLU A 105 0.18 -11.93 15.49
CA GLU A 105 0.52 -12.35 16.85
C GLU A 105 1.54 -11.33 17.37
N ALA A 106 1.21 -10.69 18.50
CA ALA A 106 2.14 -9.88 19.25
C ALA A 106 3.16 -10.82 19.87
N ASP A 107 4.32 -10.94 19.23
CA ASP A 107 5.52 -11.51 19.83
C ASP A 107 6.23 -10.36 20.55
N ASP A 108 6.55 -10.56 21.83
CA ASP A 108 7.31 -9.63 22.69
C ASP A 108 8.75 -9.49 22.17
N THR A 109 8.93 -8.90 20.99
CA THR A 109 10.24 -8.45 20.52
C THR A 109 10.52 -7.08 21.09
N ASP A 110 11.63 -6.94 21.83
CA ASP A 110 12.13 -5.67 22.35
C ASP A 110 12.06 -4.60 21.25
N GLU A 111 11.24 -3.57 21.48
CA GLU A 111 11.02 -2.49 20.54
C GLU A 111 12.30 -1.64 20.45
N ILE A 112 12.93 -1.62 19.28
CA ILE A 112 14.15 -0.84 19.02
C ILE A 112 13.74 0.48 18.36
N ALA A 113 14.41 1.58 18.70
CA ALA A 113 14.13 2.87 18.07
C ALA A 113 14.44 2.83 16.57
N ILE A 114 13.55 3.39 15.73
CA ILE A 114 13.75 3.41 14.27
C ILE A 114 15.08 4.09 13.89
N ASP A 115 15.46 5.15 14.61
CA ASP A 115 16.72 5.87 14.40
C ASP A 115 17.95 4.96 14.59
N GLU A 116 17.92 4.08 15.60
CA GLU A 116 19.01 3.14 15.88
C GLU A 116 19.11 2.09 14.78
N VAL A 117 17.97 1.58 14.32
CA VAL A 117 17.92 0.65 13.17
C VAL A 117 18.51 1.29 11.91
N VAL A 118 18.14 2.54 11.64
CA VAL A 118 18.64 3.28 10.47
C VAL A 118 20.14 3.50 10.58
N ALA A 119 20.64 3.95 11.74
CA ALA A 119 22.07 4.13 11.97
C ALA A 119 22.84 2.82 11.75
N ALA A 120 22.34 1.71 12.28
CA ALA A 120 22.94 0.40 12.11
C ALA A 120 22.97 -0.05 10.64
N ILE A 121 21.89 0.16 9.88
CA ILE A 121 21.86 -0.16 8.44
C ILE A 121 22.85 0.73 7.66
N ILE A 122 22.93 2.02 7.98
CA ILE A 122 23.86 2.95 7.35
C ILE A 122 25.30 2.49 7.59
N ASP A 123 25.64 2.11 8.82
CA ASP A 123 26.99 1.66 9.17
C ASP A 123 27.32 0.29 8.58
N TYR A 124 26.36 -0.62 8.54
CA TYR A 124 26.48 -1.90 7.84
C TYR A 124 26.80 -1.68 6.35
N ASN A 125 26.05 -0.81 5.67
CA ASN A 125 26.27 -0.52 4.25
C ASN A 125 27.60 0.21 3.99
N LYS A 126 28.05 1.09 4.90
CA LYS A 126 29.40 1.67 4.82
C LYS A 126 30.50 0.61 4.91
N SER A 127 30.28 -0.45 5.69
CA SER A 127 31.26 -1.53 5.88
C SER A 127 31.44 -2.44 4.65
N LYS A 128 30.66 -2.23 3.58
CA LYS A 128 30.67 -3.02 2.34
C LYS A 128 30.45 -4.52 2.54
N LYS A 129 29.82 -4.92 3.66
CA LYS A 129 29.34 -6.28 3.86
C LYS A 129 28.23 -6.58 2.86
N GLU A 130 28.31 -7.73 2.19
CA GLU A 130 27.28 -8.20 1.27
C GLU A 130 26.36 -9.23 1.95
N PRO A 131 25.05 -9.19 1.70
CA PRO A 131 24.35 -8.26 0.81
C PRO A 131 24.04 -6.92 1.50
N PRO A 132 24.19 -5.77 0.80
CA PRO A 132 23.79 -4.49 1.37
C PRO A 132 22.26 -4.42 1.56
N VAL A 133 21.82 -3.59 2.51
CA VAL A 133 20.42 -3.50 2.93
C VAL A 133 19.80 -2.20 2.42
N TYR A 134 18.79 -2.32 1.57
CA TYR A 134 17.95 -1.21 1.16
C TYR A 134 17.02 -0.78 2.30
N ILE A 135 17.09 0.49 2.70
CA ILE A 135 16.24 1.04 3.76
C ILE A 135 14.85 1.26 3.19
N SER A 136 13.86 0.55 3.73
CA SER A 136 12.45 0.65 3.35
C SER A 136 11.57 0.57 4.58
N GLN A 137 10.34 1.09 4.50
CA GLN A 137 9.36 1.01 5.59
C GLN A 137 9.19 -0.43 6.10
N GLY A 138 9.09 -1.41 5.20
CA GLY A 138 8.95 -2.83 5.60
C GLY A 138 10.18 -3.40 6.31
N ILE A 139 11.39 -2.97 5.95
CA ILE A 139 12.61 -3.38 6.66
C ILE A 139 12.69 -2.71 8.03
N LEU A 140 12.39 -1.42 8.11
CA LEU A 140 12.38 -0.70 9.38
C LEU A 140 11.38 -1.32 10.34
N GLN A 141 10.13 -1.53 9.90
CA GLN A 141 9.09 -2.20 10.69
C GLN A 141 9.52 -3.60 11.16
N LYS A 142 10.11 -4.39 10.26
CA LYS A 142 10.55 -5.75 10.57
C LYS A 142 11.63 -5.80 11.64
N ILE A 143 12.54 -4.81 11.66
CA ILE A 143 13.67 -4.79 12.60
C ILE A 143 13.29 -4.10 13.90
N SER A 144 12.64 -2.94 13.82
CA SER A 144 12.29 -2.13 14.98
C SER A 144 11.19 -2.76 15.83
N GLY A 145 10.29 -3.53 15.22
CA GLY A 145 9.09 -4.05 15.89
C GLY A 145 7.99 -3.00 16.09
N GLN A 146 8.25 -1.72 15.72
CA GLN A 146 7.28 -0.64 15.86
C GLN A 146 6.10 -0.77 14.90
N SER A 147 5.01 -0.08 15.23
CA SER A 147 3.80 -0.13 14.43
C SER A 147 4.00 0.48 13.04
N VAL A 148 3.15 0.05 12.09
CA VAL A 148 3.12 0.61 10.72
C VAL A 148 2.95 2.14 10.75
N ALA A 149 2.15 2.65 11.69
CA ALA A 149 1.84 4.08 11.79
C ALA A 149 3.08 4.89 12.21
N GLU A 150 3.83 4.40 13.21
CA GLU A 150 5.06 5.05 13.69
C GLU A 150 6.14 5.05 12.62
N VAL A 151 6.36 3.90 11.96
CA VAL A 151 7.33 3.78 10.86
C VAL A 151 6.97 4.70 9.71
N LYS A 152 5.69 4.80 9.36
CA LYS A 152 5.22 5.68 8.29
C LYS A 152 5.40 7.16 8.66
N SER A 153 5.12 7.54 9.90
CA SER A 153 5.32 8.91 10.38
C SER A 153 6.80 9.28 10.34
N TRP A 154 7.67 8.43 10.88
CA TRP A 154 9.10 8.64 10.86
C TRP A 154 9.66 8.75 9.44
N PHE A 155 9.21 7.87 8.54
CA PHE A 155 9.66 7.86 7.15
C PHE A 155 9.23 9.12 6.40
N ALA A 156 8.07 9.72 6.72
CA ALA A 156 7.63 10.96 6.10
C ALA A 156 8.58 12.13 6.43
N ASP A 157 9.11 12.16 7.64
CA ASP A 157 10.04 13.21 8.09
C ASP A 157 11.47 13.00 7.53
N HIS A 158 11.86 11.75 7.26
CA HIS A 158 13.23 11.37 6.90
C HIS A 158 13.38 10.82 5.46
N GLU A 159 12.34 10.89 4.64
CA GLU A 159 12.29 10.30 3.29
C GLU A 159 13.46 10.76 2.40
N GLN A 160 13.78 12.05 2.43
CA GLN A 160 14.87 12.60 1.62
C GLN A 160 16.24 12.04 2.00
N GLU A 161 16.49 11.86 3.28
CA GLU A 161 17.75 11.31 3.79
C GLU A 161 17.89 9.84 3.42
N VAL A 162 16.83 9.06 3.63
CA VAL A 162 16.77 7.65 3.25
C VAL A 162 16.98 7.46 1.75
N ASN A 163 16.30 8.27 0.92
CA ASN A 163 16.44 8.20 -0.54
C ASN A 163 17.85 8.58 -1.00
N LYS A 164 18.46 9.60 -0.38
CA LYS A 164 19.85 9.98 -0.66
C LYS A 164 20.83 8.87 -0.29
N HIS A 165 20.62 8.20 0.85
CA HIS A 165 21.42 7.05 1.26
C HIS A 165 21.26 5.89 0.27
N ASN A 166 20.02 5.49 -0.05
CA ASN A 166 19.76 4.38 -0.97
C ASN A 166 20.36 4.64 -2.36
N ALA A 167 20.21 5.86 -2.89
CA ALA A 167 20.81 6.25 -4.17
C ALA A 167 22.35 6.22 -4.14
N LYS A 168 22.98 6.61 -3.01
CA LYS A 168 24.44 6.60 -2.86
C LYS A 168 25.06 5.21 -3.05
N TYR A 169 24.32 4.15 -2.70
CA TYR A 169 24.78 2.76 -2.76
C TYR A 169 24.07 1.93 -3.84
N ASP A 170 23.33 2.58 -4.75
CA ASP A 170 22.53 1.93 -5.81
C ASP A 170 21.58 0.84 -5.27
N LEU A 171 20.94 1.14 -4.13
CA LEU A 171 20.06 0.22 -3.44
C LEU A 171 18.64 0.38 -3.93
N THR A 172 18.02 -0.74 -4.27
CA THR A 172 16.62 -0.81 -4.72
C THR A 172 15.85 -1.81 -3.88
N PRO A 173 14.50 -1.82 -3.96
CA PRO A 173 13.71 -2.88 -3.33
C PRO A 173 14.12 -4.30 -3.75
N VAL A 174 14.75 -4.46 -4.92
CA VAL A 174 15.26 -5.75 -5.41
C VAL A 174 16.51 -6.20 -4.65
N THR A 175 17.31 -5.26 -4.12
CA THR A 175 18.52 -5.57 -3.35
C THR A 175 18.19 -6.44 -2.13
N ASN A 176 17.10 -6.12 -1.42
CA ASN A 176 16.65 -6.91 -0.26
C ASN A 176 16.12 -8.30 -0.63
N ARG A 177 15.78 -8.56 -1.91
CA ARG A 177 15.38 -9.90 -2.37
C ARG A 177 16.57 -10.85 -2.52
N ARG A 178 17.80 -10.31 -2.58
CA ARG A 178 19.05 -11.09 -2.65
C ARG A 178 19.49 -11.60 -1.28
N VAL A 179 18.84 -11.14 -0.22
CA VAL A 179 19.08 -11.54 1.16
C VAL A 179 18.67 -13.01 1.35
N LYS A 180 19.53 -13.83 1.97
CA LYS A 180 19.29 -15.27 2.17
C LYS A 180 18.07 -15.51 3.05
N ARG A 181 17.40 -16.66 2.86
CA ARG A 181 16.16 -17.06 3.57
C ARG A 181 16.28 -17.08 5.12
N ASN A 182 17.50 -17.13 5.65
CA ASN A 182 17.80 -17.16 7.09
C ASN A 182 18.64 -15.94 7.54
N PHE A 183 18.58 -14.82 6.82
CA PHE A 183 19.30 -13.62 7.23
C PHE A 183 18.59 -12.96 8.40
N ASN A 184 19.23 -12.98 9.57
CA ASN A 184 18.74 -12.27 10.74
C ASN A 184 19.25 -10.83 10.71
N TYR A 185 18.36 -9.90 10.39
CA TYR A 185 18.71 -8.48 10.31
C TYR A 185 19.20 -7.93 11.65
N ARG A 186 18.63 -8.34 12.79
CA ARG A 186 19.07 -7.82 14.09
C ARG A 186 20.50 -8.27 14.40
N GLN A 187 20.78 -9.56 14.26
CA GLN A 187 22.12 -10.12 14.46
C GLN A 187 23.18 -9.50 13.54
N GLU A 188 22.88 -9.38 12.24
CA GLU A 188 23.82 -8.87 11.23
C GLU A 188 24.11 -7.37 11.39
N LEU A 189 23.13 -6.62 11.91
CA LEU A 189 23.26 -5.21 12.24
C LEU A 189 23.84 -4.97 13.64
N GLY A 190 24.08 -6.03 14.42
CA GLY A 190 24.58 -5.93 15.80
C GLY A 190 23.57 -5.33 16.78
N LEU A 191 22.27 -5.53 16.51
CA LEU A 191 21.13 -5.03 17.29
C LEU A 191 20.55 -6.09 18.25
N ASP A 192 21.10 -7.30 18.27
CA ASP A 192 20.76 -8.29 19.31
C ASP A 192 21.59 -7.99 20.56
N ASP A 193 20.92 -7.82 21.70
CA ASP A 193 21.57 -7.77 23.00
C ASP A 193 22.31 -9.09 23.22
N SER A 194 23.63 -9.04 23.07
CA SER A 194 24.51 -10.14 23.39
C SER A 194 24.80 -10.10 24.88
N GLU A 195 23.86 -10.55 25.72
CA GLU A 195 24.13 -10.99 27.10
C GLU A 195 23.44 -12.33 27.43
#